data_AF-F8CIY6-F1
#
_entry.id   AF-F8CIY6-F1
#
_cell.length_a   1.000
_cell.length_b   1.000
_cell.length_c   1.000
_cell.angle_alpha   90.00
_cell.angle_beta   90.00
_cell.angle_gamma   90.00
#
_symmetry.space_group_name_H-M   'P 1'
#
loop_
_entity.id
_entity.type
_entity.pdbx_description
1 polymer ?
#
loop_
_entity_poly.entity_id
_entity_poly.type
_entity_poly.pdbx_seq_one_letter_code
_entity_poly.pdbx_strand_id
1 'polypeptide(L)'
;MALREDQIVRYSRQILLREVGGRGQEALLAGTVRVDGIGVSGLTVAAYLAGGGTPVAGAGSLTLGPWAPGFLMAPSDVGLPLTEALAREVPALNPDAAATGPGGGLVAELPAAWSGDAPWVALGGDGMRAAVVFRSAEGCVWCFGETVRHLGSPPDGALGVAAGTLGALVFQRLRLGLGPALGGRWLVPPGVVEALEPRRCARCAAREAPSAP
;
A
#
# COMPACT_ATOMS: atom_id res chain seq x y z
N MET A 1 -10.55 -11.97 15.61
CA MET A 1 -10.51 -11.70 17.07
C MET A 1 -11.47 -10.56 17.27
N ALA A 2 -12.42 -10.68 18.20
CA ALA A 2 -13.46 -9.66 18.35
C ALA A 2 -12.84 -8.29 18.69
N LEU A 3 -13.39 -7.22 18.09
CA LEU A 3 -12.97 -5.85 18.37
C LEU A 3 -13.25 -5.47 19.83
N ARG A 4 -12.32 -4.73 20.43
CA ARG A 4 -12.52 -4.11 21.75
C ARG A 4 -13.43 -2.88 21.64
N GLU A 5 -14.02 -2.46 22.75
CA GLU A 5 -14.90 -1.28 22.79
C GLU A 5 -14.20 0.00 22.33
N ASP A 6 -12.95 0.22 22.74
CA ASP A 6 -12.14 1.36 22.30
C ASP A 6 -11.87 1.35 20.79
N GLN A 7 -11.67 0.15 20.21
CA GLN A 7 -11.49 -0.03 18.76
C GLN A 7 -12.79 0.23 18.00
N ILE A 8 -13.94 -0.21 18.52
CA ILE A 8 -15.25 0.04 17.91
C ILE A 8 -15.50 1.55 17.82
N VAL A 9 -15.19 2.31 18.88
CA VAL A 9 -15.32 3.77 18.87
C VAL A 9 -14.36 4.40 17.86
N ARG A 10 -13.07 4.03 17.91
CA ARG A 10 -12.02 4.56 17.02
C ARG A 10 -12.33 4.34 15.53
N TYR A 11 -12.78 3.13 15.17
CA TYR A 11 -13.03 2.74 13.78
C TYR A 11 -14.49 2.82 13.37
N SER A 12 -15.35 3.45 14.18
CA SER A 12 -16.80 3.56 13.95
C SER A 12 -17.16 3.98 12.52
N ARG A 13 -16.49 5.00 11.96
CA ARG A 13 -16.73 5.49 10.58
C ARG A 13 -16.43 4.43 9.51
N GLN A 14 -15.46 3.55 9.74
CA GLN A 14 -15.10 2.47 8.83
C GLN A 14 -16.05 1.28 9.02
N ILE A 15 -16.35 0.92 10.27
CA ILE A 15 -17.26 -0.17 10.62
C ILE A 15 -18.67 0.06 10.07
N LEU A 16 -19.11 1.32 9.97
CA LEU A 16 -20.41 1.66 9.38
C LEU A 16 -20.50 1.42 7.87
N LEU A 17 -19.37 1.31 7.16
CA LEU A 17 -19.35 1.03 5.73
C LEU A 17 -19.71 -0.43 5.49
N ARG A 18 -20.67 -0.67 4.60
CA ARG A 18 -21.16 -2.02 4.27
C ARG A 18 -20.04 -2.96 3.79
N GLU A 19 -19.08 -2.41 3.05
CA GLU A 19 -17.95 -3.14 2.48
C GLU A 19 -16.89 -3.52 3.54
N VAL A 20 -16.90 -2.86 4.70
CA VAL A 20 -15.94 -3.11 5.78
C VAL A 20 -16.63 -3.85 6.93
N GLY A 21 -17.58 -3.22 7.62
CA GLY A 21 -18.22 -3.81 8.79
C GLY A 21 -17.23 -4.11 9.94
N GLY A 22 -17.73 -4.74 11.00
CA GLY A 22 -16.86 -5.19 12.10
C GLY A 22 -15.83 -6.23 11.65
N ARG A 23 -16.27 -7.20 10.83
CA ARG A 23 -15.38 -8.26 10.30
C ARG A 23 -14.28 -7.73 9.39
N GLY A 24 -14.56 -6.75 8.56
CA GLY A 24 -13.54 -6.11 7.74
C GLY A 24 -12.54 -5.35 8.60
N GLN A 25 -12.99 -4.63 9.62
CA GLN A 25 -12.07 -3.98 10.55
C GLN A 25 -11.17 -4.99 11.28
N GLU A 26 -11.71 -6.12 11.72
CA GLU A 26 -10.91 -7.23 12.28
C GLU A 26 -9.86 -7.73 11.28
N ALA A 27 -10.22 -7.83 9.99
CA ALA A 27 -9.30 -8.25 8.94
C ALA A 27 -8.22 -7.19 8.62
N LEU A 28 -8.54 -5.90 8.75
CA LEU A 28 -7.56 -4.82 8.61
C LEU A 28 -6.56 -4.82 9.76
N LEU A 29 -7.02 -5.05 11.00
CA LEU A 29 -6.18 -5.20 12.19
C LEU A 29 -5.32 -6.47 12.17
N ALA A 30 -5.72 -7.48 11.41
CA ALA A 30 -5.03 -8.75 11.35
C ALA A 30 -3.83 -8.70 10.39
N GLY A 31 -2.60 -8.83 10.92
CA GLY A 31 -1.36 -9.03 10.17
C GLY A 31 -0.67 -7.74 9.71
N THR A 32 0.66 -7.74 9.66
CA THR A 32 1.45 -6.53 9.40
C THR A 32 1.80 -6.34 7.93
N VAL A 33 1.44 -5.18 7.38
CA VAL A 33 1.94 -4.73 6.07
C VAL A 33 3.36 -4.23 6.20
N ARG A 34 4.21 -4.66 5.26
CA ARG A 34 5.56 -4.13 5.11
C ARG A 34 5.54 -2.92 4.18
N VAL A 35 6.15 -1.82 4.58
CA VAL A 35 6.30 -0.62 3.76
C VAL A 35 7.78 -0.39 3.45
N ASP A 36 8.13 -0.39 2.18
CA ASP A 36 9.49 -0.15 1.67
C ASP A 36 9.48 1.11 0.79
N GLY A 37 9.60 2.27 1.43
CA GLY A 37 9.54 3.57 0.78
C GLY A 37 9.71 4.71 1.78
N ILE A 38 10.63 5.62 1.47
CA ILE A 38 10.98 6.78 2.30
C ILE A 38 10.53 8.10 1.68
N GLY A 39 10.04 8.06 0.43
CA GLY A 39 9.44 9.20 -0.23
C GLY A 39 8.07 9.51 0.33
N VAL A 40 7.51 10.63 -0.13
CA VAL A 40 6.21 11.11 0.34
C VAL A 40 5.10 10.09 0.08
N SER A 41 5.20 9.28 -0.98
CA SER A 41 4.19 8.27 -1.31
C SER A 41 4.23 7.12 -0.29
N GLY A 42 5.42 6.60 0.00
CA GLY A 42 5.64 5.52 0.98
C GLY A 42 5.23 5.91 2.39
N LEU A 43 5.64 7.11 2.84
CA LEU A 43 5.26 7.62 4.17
C LEU A 43 3.76 7.90 4.26
N THR A 44 3.13 8.38 3.18
CA THR A 44 1.66 8.54 3.10
C THR A 44 0.95 7.20 3.22
N VAL A 45 1.43 6.16 2.53
CA VAL A 45 0.86 4.81 2.71
C VAL A 45 0.93 4.37 4.17
N ALA A 46 2.11 4.47 4.79
CA ALA A 46 2.31 4.03 6.16
C ALA A 46 1.32 4.71 7.12
N ALA A 47 1.15 6.03 7.02
CA ALA A 47 0.25 6.77 7.88
C ALA A 47 -1.23 6.45 7.65
N TYR A 48 -1.68 6.35 6.39
CA TYR A 48 -3.08 6.02 6.10
C TYR A 48 -3.44 4.58 6.47
N LEU A 49 -2.52 3.64 6.27
CA LEU A 49 -2.70 2.26 6.74
C LEU A 49 -2.77 2.20 8.26
N ALA A 50 -1.82 2.85 8.96
CA ALA A 50 -1.81 2.90 10.41
C ALA A 50 -3.04 3.60 10.99
N GLY A 51 -3.44 4.75 10.45
CA GLY A 51 -4.68 5.45 10.85
C GLY A 51 -5.95 4.62 10.60
N GLY A 52 -5.92 3.75 9.58
CA GLY A 52 -6.97 2.76 9.30
C GLY A 52 -7.00 1.56 10.25
N GLY A 53 -6.01 1.44 11.15
CA GLY A 53 -5.86 0.29 12.03
C GLY A 53 -5.19 -0.92 11.37
N THR A 54 -4.56 -0.75 10.20
CA THR A 54 -3.70 -1.81 9.64
C THR A 54 -2.32 -1.75 10.29
N PRO A 55 -1.82 -2.84 10.88
CA PRO A 55 -0.46 -2.85 11.44
C PRO A 55 0.61 -2.63 10.38
N VAL A 56 1.56 -1.73 10.65
CA VAL A 56 2.61 -1.32 9.70
C VAL A 56 4.01 -1.60 10.26
N ALA A 57 4.88 -2.15 9.43
CA ALA A 57 6.32 -2.25 9.68
C ALA A 57 7.11 -1.68 8.51
N GLY A 58 8.19 -0.95 8.78
CA GLY A 58 9.18 -0.64 7.76
C GLY A 58 9.85 -1.92 7.23
N ALA A 59 10.30 -1.89 5.99
CA ALA A 59 11.02 -2.99 5.36
C ALA A 59 12.17 -2.45 4.49
N GLY A 60 12.97 -3.39 3.97
CA GLY A 60 14.13 -3.06 3.16
C GLY A 60 15.31 -2.56 4.00
N SER A 61 16.21 -1.85 3.34
CA SER A 61 17.44 -1.29 3.92
C SER A 61 17.53 0.21 3.75
N LEU A 62 16.39 0.88 3.53
CA LEU A 62 16.34 2.33 3.34
C LEU A 62 16.62 3.06 4.65
N THR A 63 17.38 4.14 4.55
CA THR A 63 17.67 5.07 5.65
C THR A 63 17.04 6.42 5.32
N LEU A 64 16.42 7.06 6.31
CA LEU A 64 15.74 8.35 6.11
C LEU A 64 16.76 9.44 5.75
N GLY A 65 16.59 10.01 4.56
CA GLY A 65 17.37 11.15 4.08
C GLY A 65 16.79 12.50 4.54
N PRO A 66 17.43 13.63 4.16
CA PRO A 66 17.02 14.97 4.61
C PRO A 66 15.65 15.44 4.10
N TRP A 67 15.04 14.69 3.19
CA TRP A 67 13.75 14.99 2.53
C TRP A 67 12.60 14.21 3.17
N ALA A 68 12.91 13.25 4.04
CA ALA A 68 11.92 12.44 4.74
C ALA A 68 11.07 13.23 5.77
N PRO A 69 11.60 14.23 6.50
CA PRO A 69 10.79 14.97 7.46
C PRO A 69 9.52 15.57 6.82
N GLY A 70 8.40 15.44 7.51
CA GLY A 70 7.09 15.82 6.99
C GLY A 70 5.98 15.56 8.01
N PHE A 71 4.83 15.09 7.54
CA PHE A 71 3.66 14.90 8.39
C PHE A 71 3.74 13.62 9.25
N LEU A 72 4.56 12.64 8.87
CA LEU A 72 4.78 11.39 9.63
C LEU A 72 6.15 11.33 10.30
N MET A 73 7.19 11.89 9.67
CA MET A 73 8.57 11.83 10.16
C MET A 73 9.01 13.20 10.66
N ALA A 74 9.72 13.22 11.78
CA ALA A 74 10.28 14.42 12.38
C ALA A 74 11.73 14.69 11.89
N PRO A 75 12.25 15.92 12.03
CA PRO A 75 13.65 16.23 11.71
C PRO A 75 14.67 15.37 12.46
N SER A 76 14.33 14.90 13.67
CA SER A 76 15.16 14.01 14.49
C SER A 76 15.34 12.61 13.89
N ASP A 77 14.59 12.28 12.84
CA ASP A 77 14.52 10.91 12.31
C ASP A 77 15.48 10.70 11.15
N VAL A 78 16.05 11.79 10.65
CA VAL A 78 17.05 11.76 9.59
C VAL A 78 18.25 10.93 10.04
N GLY A 79 18.66 9.99 9.19
CA GLY A 79 19.74 9.05 9.47
C GLY A 79 19.28 7.74 10.12
N LEU A 80 18.03 7.63 10.57
CA LEU A 80 17.49 6.37 11.09
C LEU A 80 17.10 5.41 9.96
N PRO A 81 17.28 4.09 10.15
CA PRO A 81 16.65 3.10 9.28
C PRO A 81 15.13 3.26 9.24
N LEU A 82 14.51 3.07 8.07
CA LEU A 82 13.05 3.13 7.91
C LEU A 82 12.31 2.18 8.86
N THR A 83 12.90 1.00 9.10
CA THR A 83 12.40 -0.01 10.02
C THR A 83 12.28 0.52 11.45
N GLU A 84 13.31 1.24 11.92
CA GLU A 84 13.35 1.82 13.27
C GLU A 84 12.42 3.03 13.38
N ALA A 85 12.44 3.92 12.39
CA ALA A 85 11.59 5.09 12.38
C ALA A 85 10.10 4.73 12.41
N LEU A 86 9.66 3.80 11.55
CA LEU A 86 8.26 3.37 11.54
C LEU A 86 7.87 2.57 12.79
N ALA A 87 8.79 1.80 13.38
CA ALA A 87 8.51 1.11 14.65
C ALA A 87 8.22 2.09 15.80
N ARG A 88 8.76 3.31 15.73
CA ARG A 88 8.49 4.38 16.70
C ARG A 88 7.25 5.20 16.35
N GLU A 89 7.12 5.66 15.10
CA GLU A 89 6.06 6.59 14.70
C GLU A 89 4.68 5.93 14.59
N VAL A 90 4.61 4.69 14.11
CA VAL A 90 3.32 4.01 13.88
C VAL A 90 2.50 3.83 15.17
N PRO A 91 3.07 3.31 16.29
CA PRO A 91 2.32 3.19 17.53
C PRO A 91 1.92 4.54 18.14
N ALA A 92 2.71 5.59 17.92
CA ALA A 92 2.39 6.95 18.37
C ALA A 92 1.17 7.51 17.61
N LEU A 93 1.07 7.24 16.31
CA LEU A 93 -0.08 7.58 15.48
C LEU A 93 -1.32 6.74 15.83
N ASN A 94 -1.16 5.42 15.90
CA ASN A 94 -2.23 4.50 16.25
C ASN A 94 -1.67 3.24 16.95
N PRO A 95 -1.93 3.04 18.27
CA PRO A 95 -1.37 1.91 19.01
C PRO A 95 -1.86 0.55 18.50
N ASP A 96 -3.05 0.48 17.89
CA ASP A 96 -3.56 -0.76 17.30
C ASP A 96 -2.80 -1.16 16.03
N ALA A 97 -2.08 -0.23 15.41
CA ALA A 97 -1.31 -0.44 14.19
C ALA A 97 0.16 -0.83 14.46
N ALA A 98 0.53 -1.07 15.71
CA ALA A 98 1.84 -1.60 16.04
C ALA A 98 2.07 -2.96 15.36
N ALA A 99 3.25 -3.16 14.77
CA ALA A 99 3.60 -4.41 14.10
C ALA A 99 3.52 -5.61 15.06
N THR A 100 2.83 -6.68 14.64
CA THR A 100 2.59 -7.89 15.46
C THR A 100 3.29 -9.14 14.92
N GLY A 101 3.88 -9.06 13.72
CA GLY A 101 4.64 -10.15 13.09
C GLY A 101 4.64 -10.04 11.56
N PRO A 102 5.47 -10.81 10.84
CA PRO A 102 5.50 -10.79 9.38
C PRO A 102 4.21 -11.40 8.76
N GLY A 103 3.99 -11.17 7.46
CA GLY A 103 3.02 -11.95 6.67
C GLY A 103 1.70 -11.25 6.31
N GLY A 104 1.68 -9.92 6.16
CA GLY A 104 0.47 -9.16 5.86
C GLY A 104 0.45 -8.41 4.52
N GLY A 105 1.41 -8.63 3.61
CA GLY A 105 1.53 -7.89 2.34
C GLY A 105 2.74 -6.96 2.27
N LEU A 106 2.93 -6.34 1.11
CA LEU A 106 4.03 -5.39 0.83
C LEU A 106 3.50 -4.20 0.04
N VAL A 107 3.82 -2.99 0.50
CA VAL A 107 3.72 -1.77 -0.31
C VAL A 107 5.11 -1.19 -0.47
N ALA A 108 5.50 -0.87 -1.71
CA ALA A 108 6.84 -0.37 -1.97
C ALA A 108 6.86 0.73 -3.04
N GLU A 109 7.76 1.70 -2.87
CA GLU A 109 8.11 2.66 -3.90
C GLU A 109 9.10 2.03 -4.88
N LEU A 110 8.94 2.31 -6.18
CA LEU A 110 9.83 1.77 -7.21
C LEU A 110 11.15 2.57 -7.27
N PRO A 111 12.29 1.90 -7.57
CA PRO A 111 12.43 0.45 -7.78
C PRO A 111 12.42 -0.35 -6.46
N ALA A 112 11.79 -1.53 -6.48
CA ALA A 112 11.69 -2.41 -5.31
C ALA A 112 11.81 -3.90 -5.66
N ALA A 113 12.25 -4.69 -4.69
CA ALA A 113 12.23 -6.15 -4.75
C ALA A 113 10.94 -6.70 -4.10
N TRP A 114 10.36 -7.73 -4.70
CA TRP A 114 9.06 -8.26 -4.30
C TRP A 114 9.18 -9.67 -3.74
N SER A 115 8.69 -9.87 -2.52
CA SER A 115 8.73 -11.16 -1.83
C SER A 115 7.68 -11.23 -0.72
N GLY A 116 7.42 -12.44 -0.22
CA GLY A 116 6.46 -12.71 0.84
C GLY A 116 5.00 -12.68 0.38
N ASP A 117 4.10 -12.63 1.34
CA ASP A 117 2.66 -12.75 1.08
C ASP A 117 2.09 -11.54 0.35
N ALA A 118 1.00 -11.78 -0.35
CA ALA A 118 0.18 -10.74 -0.98
C ALA A 118 -0.78 -10.13 0.06
N PRO A 119 -1.39 -8.95 -0.19
CA PRO A 119 -1.31 -8.17 -1.43
C PRO A 119 0.02 -7.41 -1.59
N TRP A 120 0.39 -7.17 -2.84
CA TRP A 120 1.51 -6.31 -3.22
C TRP A 120 0.98 -5.04 -3.89
N VAL A 121 1.50 -3.89 -3.51
CA VAL A 121 1.17 -2.59 -4.13
C VAL A 121 2.46 -1.84 -4.44
N ALA A 122 2.68 -1.54 -5.71
CA ALA A 122 3.78 -0.72 -6.19
C ALA A 122 3.33 0.72 -6.38
N LEU A 123 4.14 1.65 -5.86
CA LEU A 123 4.04 3.08 -6.10
C LEU A 123 5.15 3.45 -7.08
N GLY A 124 4.79 3.94 -8.25
CA GLY A 124 5.74 4.31 -9.29
C GLY A 124 5.26 5.49 -10.12
N GLY A 125 5.87 5.70 -11.26
CA GLY A 125 5.46 6.75 -12.19
C GLY A 125 6.20 6.69 -13.52
N ASP A 126 5.93 7.67 -14.37
CA ASP A 126 6.63 7.88 -15.66
C ASP A 126 7.27 9.27 -15.76
N GLY A 127 7.40 9.97 -14.62
CA GLY A 127 7.88 11.34 -14.53
C GLY A 127 6.79 12.40 -14.63
N MET A 128 5.62 12.08 -15.19
CA MET A 128 4.48 13.00 -15.31
C MET A 128 3.25 12.53 -14.53
N ARG A 129 3.05 11.21 -14.47
CA ARG A 129 1.92 10.54 -13.83
C ARG A 129 2.42 9.64 -12.72
N ALA A 130 1.62 9.46 -11.68
CA ALA A 130 1.87 8.42 -10.69
C ALA A 130 1.13 7.13 -11.04
N ALA A 131 1.75 6.00 -10.79
CA ALA A 131 1.19 4.67 -10.98
C ALA A 131 0.99 3.99 -9.62
N VAL A 132 -0.17 3.39 -9.42
CA VAL A 132 -0.43 2.41 -8.36
C VAL A 132 -0.75 1.08 -9.02
N VAL A 133 0.21 0.16 -9.02
CA VAL A 133 0.04 -1.20 -9.58
C VAL A 133 -0.10 -2.18 -8.44
N PHE A 134 -1.02 -3.12 -8.53
CA PHE A 134 -1.34 -3.97 -7.40
C PHE A 134 -1.67 -5.40 -7.79
N ARG A 135 -1.40 -6.32 -6.85
CA ARG A 135 -1.58 -7.76 -6.98
C ARG A 135 -2.19 -8.33 -5.69
N SER A 136 -3.24 -9.12 -5.81
CA SER A 136 -3.77 -9.98 -4.74
C SER A 136 -3.01 -11.32 -4.67
N ALA A 137 -3.37 -12.18 -3.71
CA ALA A 137 -2.85 -13.56 -3.64
C ALA A 137 -3.07 -14.36 -4.93
N GLU A 138 -4.18 -14.12 -5.62
CA GLU A 138 -4.56 -14.81 -6.87
C GLU A 138 -3.90 -14.20 -8.11
N GLY A 139 -3.29 -13.01 -8.00
CA GLY A 139 -2.68 -12.33 -9.13
C GLY A 139 -1.40 -13.02 -9.59
N CYS A 140 -1.07 -12.90 -10.88
CA CYS A 140 0.17 -13.48 -11.41
C CYS A 140 1.39 -12.64 -11.00
N VAL A 141 2.37 -13.28 -10.35
CA VAL A 141 3.64 -12.65 -9.93
C VAL A 141 4.41 -12.10 -11.15
N TRP A 142 4.48 -12.88 -12.23
CA TRP A 142 5.18 -12.46 -13.44
C TRP A 142 4.51 -11.25 -14.10
N CYS A 143 3.19 -11.26 -14.28
CA CYS A 143 2.46 -10.13 -14.88
C CYS A 143 2.64 -8.83 -14.07
N PHE A 144 2.61 -8.94 -12.74
CA PHE A 144 2.91 -7.81 -11.86
C PHE A 144 4.35 -7.30 -12.06
N GLY A 145 5.34 -8.20 -11.96
CA GLY A 145 6.76 -7.85 -12.13
C GLY A 145 7.07 -7.25 -13.50
N GLU A 146 6.50 -7.85 -14.54
CA GLU A 146 6.58 -7.38 -15.92
C GLU A 146 5.94 -6.00 -16.08
N THR A 147 4.88 -5.66 -15.33
CA THR A 147 4.28 -4.33 -15.39
C THR A 147 5.17 -3.29 -14.71
N VAL A 148 5.59 -3.55 -13.47
CA VAL A 148 6.29 -2.57 -12.65
C VAL A 148 7.72 -2.29 -13.12
N ARG A 149 8.37 -3.22 -13.84
CA ARG A 149 9.73 -2.99 -14.39
C ARG A 149 9.80 -1.89 -15.47
N HIS A 150 8.66 -1.48 -16.04
CA HIS A 150 8.60 -0.36 -17.01
C HIS A 150 8.20 0.96 -16.36
N LEU A 151 8.08 1.00 -15.03
CA LEU A 151 7.77 2.21 -14.27
C LEU A 151 9.04 2.71 -13.58
N GLY A 152 9.17 4.02 -13.48
CA GLY A 152 10.16 4.70 -12.66
C GLY A 152 9.66 4.95 -11.24
N SER A 153 10.44 5.72 -10.50
CA SER A 153 10.07 6.17 -9.15
C SER A 153 8.79 7.01 -9.16
N PRO A 154 7.99 6.95 -8.08
CA PRO A 154 6.81 7.78 -7.97
C PRO A 154 7.19 9.27 -7.96
N PRO A 155 6.34 10.15 -8.51
CA PRO A 155 6.56 11.59 -8.43
C PRO A 155 6.46 12.09 -6.98
N ASP A 156 7.19 13.15 -6.66
CA ASP A 156 7.15 13.82 -5.36
C ASP A 156 5.92 14.75 -5.20
N GLY A 157 5.88 15.46 -4.08
CA GLY A 157 4.88 16.50 -3.81
C GLY A 157 3.45 15.96 -3.72
N ALA A 158 2.48 16.78 -4.12
CA ALA A 158 1.06 16.47 -3.98
C ALA A 158 0.63 15.21 -4.76
N LEU A 159 1.25 14.96 -5.92
CA LEU A 159 0.94 13.78 -6.72
C LEU A 159 1.45 12.49 -6.04
N GLY A 160 2.62 12.54 -5.40
CA GLY A 160 3.11 11.45 -4.56
C GLY A 160 2.21 11.18 -3.34
N VAL A 161 1.74 12.23 -2.66
CA VAL A 161 0.75 12.10 -1.58
C VAL A 161 -0.54 11.42 -2.08
N ALA A 162 -1.04 11.82 -3.25
CA ALA A 162 -2.22 11.21 -3.86
C ALA A 162 -1.99 9.74 -4.20
N ALA A 163 -0.81 9.40 -4.73
CA ALA A 163 -0.41 8.03 -5.04
C ALA A 163 -0.32 7.17 -3.79
N GLY A 164 0.27 7.69 -2.70
CA GLY A 164 0.34 6.99 -1.43
C GLY A 164 -1.05 6.76 -0.82
N THR A 165 -1.93 7.76 -0.86
CA THR A 165 -3.31 7.64 -0.37
C THR A 165 -4.09 6.58 -1.16
N LEU A 166 -3.99 6.60 -2.49
CA LEU A 166 -4.61 5.59 -3.35
C LEU A 166 -4.01 4.20 -3.11
N GLY A 167 -2.69 4.12 -2.91
CA GLY A 167 -1.99 2.88 -2.57
C GLY A 167 -2.49 2.25 -1.29
N ALA A 168 -2.66 3.04 -0.21
CA ALA A 168 -3.23 2.58 1.06
C ALA A 168 -4.67 2.07 0.89
N LEU A 169 -5.51 2.83 0.16
CA LEU A 169 -6.88 2.43 -0.13
C LEU A 169 -6.92 1.10 -0.91
N VAL A 170 -6.13 0.98 -1.97
CA VAL A 170 -6.04 -0.25 -2.78
C VAL A 170 -5.58 -1.42 -1.93
N PHE A 171 -4.57 -1.22 -1.09
CA PHE A 171 -4.06 -2.26 -0.20
C PHE A 171 -5.14 -2.78 0.76
N GLN A 172 -5.84 -1.89 1.46
CA GLN A 172 -6.92 -2.26 2.39
C GLN A 172 -8.04 -2.99 1.66
N ARG A 173 -8.43 -2.49 0.48
CA ARG A 173 -9.44 -3.16 -0.36
C ARG A 173 -9.02 -4.58 -0.73
N LEU A 174 -7.78 -4.79 -1.18
CA LEU A 174 -7.29 -6.14 -1.50
C LEU A 174 -7.26 -7.06 -0.27
N ARG A 175 -6.89 -6.53 0.90
CA ARG A 175 -6.92 -7.28 2.17
C ARG A 175 -8.33 -7.73 2.55
N LEU A 176 -9.33 -6.92 2.20
CA LEU A 176 -10.75 -7.24 2.37
C LEU A 176 -11.33 -8.13 1.26
N GLY A 177 -10.50 -8.60 0.32
CA GLY A 177 -10.97 -9.35 -0.85
C GLY A 177 -11.77 -8.51 -1.85
N LEU A 178 -11.62 -7.18 -1.81
CA LEU A 178 -12.34 -6.24 -2.64
C LEU A 178 -11.47 -5.78 -3.81
N GLY A 179 -11.63 -6.39 -4.98
CA GLY A 179 -11.00 -5.93 -6.21
C GLY A 179 -10.49 -7.06 -7.10
N PRO A 180 -9.94 -6.71 -8.28
CA PRO A 180 -9.42 -7.70 -9.20
C PRO A 180 -8.09 -8.28 -8.70
N ALA A 181 -7.75 -9.46 -9.19
CA ALA A 181 -6.54 -10.16 -8.77
C ALA A 181 -5.24 -9.43 -9.14
N LEU A 182 -5.25 -8.66 -10.22
CA LEU A 182 -4.16 -7.82 -10.71
C LEU A 182 -4.77 -6.58 -11.38
N GLY A 183 -4.22 -5.40 -11.12
CA GLY A 183 -4.67 -4.16 -11.73
C GLY A 183 -3.67 -3.03 -11.57
N GLY A 184 -3.98 -1.90 -12.21
CA GLY A 184 -3.24 -0.67 -12.00
C GLY A 184 -4.12 0.56 -12.16
N ARG A 185 -3.67 1.68 -11.59
CA ARG A 185 -4.26 3.00 -11.74
C ARG A 185 -3.18 4.02 -12.08
N TRP A 186 -3.46 4.89 -13.03
CA TRP A 186 -2.73 6.14 -13.23
C TRP A 186 -3.40 7.25 -12.43
N LEU A 187 -2.60 8.09 -11.83
CA LEU A 187 -2.99 9.40 -11.30
C LEU A 187 -2.36 10.45 -12.20
N VAL A 188 -3.23 11.17 -12.90
CA VAL A 188 -2.85 12.21 -13.86
C VAL A 188 -3.18 13.58 -13.28
N PRO A 189 -2.24 14.53 -13.23
CA PRO A 189 -2.54 15.90 -12.84
C PRO A 189 -3.70 16.50 -13.65
N PRO A 190 -4.63 17.25 -13.02
CA PRO A 190 -4.61 17.70 -11.63
C PRO A 190 -5.28 16.76 -10.60
N GLY A 191 -5.60 15.51 -10.95
CA GLY A 191 -6.22 14.56 -10.01
C GLY A 191 -7.12 13.48 -10.64
N VAL A 192 -6.94 13.20 -11.93
CA VAL A 192 -7.74 12.19 -12.65
C VAL A 192 -7.18 10.81 -12.37
N VAL A 193 -8.06 9.86 -12.01
CA VAL A 193 -7.70 8.45 -11.85
C VAL A 193 -8.09 7.70 -13.12
N GLU A 194 -7.10 7.17 -13.84
CA GLU A 194 -7.31 6.39 -15.06
C GLU A 194 -6.91 4.93 -14.85
N ALA A 195 -7.42 4.04 -15.70
CA ALA A 195 -6.99 2.64 -15.69
C ALA A 195 -5.55 2.53 -16.22
N LEU A 196 -4.71 1.80 -15.49
CA LEU A 196 -3.42 1.31 -16.00
C LEU A 196 -3.60 -0.17 -16.27
N GLU A 197 -3.50 -0.56 -17.54
CA GLU A 197 -3.60 -1.96 -17.96
C GLU A 197 -2.31 -2.72 -17.62
N PRO A 198 -2.35 -3.73 -16.72
CA PRO A 198 -1.18 -4.54 -16.43
C PRO A 198 -0.79 -5.36 -17.65
N ARG A 199 0.52 -5.55 -17.84
CA ARG A 199 1.04 -6.48 -18.83
C ARG A 199 0.63 -7.91 -18.47
N ARG A 200 0.28 -8.71 -19.48
CA ARG A 200 -0.20 -10.09 -19.30
C ARG A 200 0.74 -11.08 -19.98
N CYS A 201 1.05 -12.18 -19.30
CA CYS A 201 1.68 -13.34 -19.94
C CYS A 201 0.66 -14.06 -20.85
N ALA A 202 1.15 -14.88 -21.77
CA ALA A 202 0.29 -15.64 -22.69
C ALA A 202 -0.80 -16.45 -21.96
N ARG A 203 -0.46 -17.07 -20.82
CA ARG A 203 -1.41 -17.85 -20.01
C ARG A 203 -2.54 -17.00 -19.41
N CYS A 204 -2.21 -15.80 -18.89
CA CYS A 204 -3.22 -14.91 -18.32
C CYS A 204 -4.07 -14.28 -19.41
N ALA A 205 -3.46 -13.86 -20.52
CA ALA A 205 -4.18 -13.31 -21.68
C ALA A 205 -5.21 -14.32 -22.23
N ALA A 206 -4.84 -15.59 -22.34
CA ALA A 206 -5.76 -16.64 -22.80
C ALA A 206 -6.94 -16.91 -21.85
N ARG A 207 -6.81 -16.63 -20.55
CA ARG A 207 -7.89 -16.79 -19.56
C ARG A 207 -8.88 -15.62 -19.56
N GLU A 208 -8.42 -14.45 -20.00
CA GLU A 208 -9.20 -13.21 -20.06
C GLU A 208 -9.93 -13.04 -21.40
N ALA A 209 -9.56 -13.84 -22.41
CA ALA A 209 -10.28 -13.90 -23.67
C ALA A 209 -11.73 -14.36 -23.42
N PRO A 210 -12.75 -13.66 -23.96
CA PRO A 210 -14.12 -14.11 -23.83
C PRO A 210 -14.23 -15.53 -24.39
N SER A 211 -14.90 -16.43 -23.69
CA SER A 211 -15.26 -17.74 -24.22
C SER A 211 -15.95 -17.50 -25.56
N ALA A 212 -15.37 -18.01 -26.66
CA ALA A 212 -15.97 -17.90 -27.98
C ALA A 212 -17.43 -18.42 -27.92
N PRO A 213 -18.38 -17.77 -28.61
CA PRO A 213 -19.78 -18.15 -28.59
C PRO A 213 -20.01 -19.57 -29.14
#